data_AF-A0A836T2B0-F1
#
_entry.id   AF-A0A836T2B0-F1
#
_cell.length_a   1.000
_cell.length_b   1.000
_cell.length_c   1.000
_cell.angle_alpha   90.00
_cell.angle_beta   90.00
_cell.angle_gamma   90.00
#
_symmetry.space_group_name_H-M   'P 1'
#
loop_
_entity.id
_entity.type
_entity.pdbx_description
1 polymer ?
#
loop_
_entity_poly.entity_id
_entity_poly.type
_entity_poly.pdbx_seq_one_letter_code
_entity_poly.pdbx_strand_id
1 'polypeptide(L)'
;MVSKNIIAILAIVTLATTLGISPVFADWDKTKYPNIEGSIPIENSQNYSELTQITLVDAMTIAENNVENSKSMYAKLSPINGYLVYKVVMTNDNHEYSKVLVDAGTGDVLYVTDAKSFDSNKKKKHSDNRHDSKHDSKM
;
A
#
# COMPACT_ATOMS: atom_id res chain seq x y z
N MET A 1 -26.77 -19.37 48.59
CA MET A 1 -27.09 -18.15 47.82
C MET A 1 -25.76 -17.61 47.29
N VAL A 2 -25.42 -17.91 46.04
CA VAL A 2 -24.09 -17.65 45.45
C VAL A 2 -24.05 -16.19 45.01
N SER A 3 -23.12 -15.42 45.57
CA SER A 3 -22.94 -13.99 45.27
C SER A 3 -22.28 -13.81 43.90
N LYS A 4 -22.79 -12.80 43.18
CA LYS A 4 -22.54 -12.47 41.78
C LYS A 4 -21.07 -12.13 41.50
N ASN A 5 -20.53 -12.71 40.42
CA ASN A 5 -19.23 -12.35 39.84
C ASN A 5 -19.31 -10.93 39.26
N ILE A 6 -18.50 -10.00 39.79
CA ILE A 6 -18.30 -8.68 39.20
C ILE A 6 -17.17 -8.81 38.18
N ILE A 7 -17.53 -8.86 36.90
CA ILE A 7 -16.56 -8.70 35.80
C ILE A 7 -16.28 -7.20 35.69
N ALA A 8 -15.14 -6.77 36.23
CA ALA A 8 -14.63 -5.42 36.04
C ALA A 8 -14.08 -5.31 34.60
N ILE A 9 -14.84 -4.65 33.71
CA ILE A 9 -14.34 -4.26 32.39
C ILE A 9 -13.44 -3.04 32.61
N LEU A 10 -12.13 -3.26 32.63
CA LEU A 10 -11.12 -2.18 32.59
C LEU A 10 -11.10 -1.59 31.18
N ALA A 11 -11.90 -0.55 30.95
CA ALA A 11 -11.76 0.33 29.80
C ALA A 11 -10.53 1.22 30.02
N ILE A 12 -9.39 0.85 29.42
CA ILE A 12 -8.21 1.71 29.41
C ILE A 12 -8.29 2.60 28.17
N VAL A 13 -8.81 3.82 28.37
CA VAL A 13 -8.71 4.90 27.40
C VAL A 13 -7.33 5.53 27.56
N THR A 14 -6.37 5.12 26.72
CA THR A 14 -5.08 5.83 26.61
C THR A 14 -5.12 6.78 25.41
N LEU A 15 -5.33 8.05 25.72
CA LEU A 15 -5.10 9.18 24.82
C LEU A 15 -3.59 9.46 24.81
N ALA A 16 -2.85 8.97 23.81
CA ALA A 16 -1.43 9.29 23.64
C ALA A 16 -1.27 10.39 22.59
N THR A 17 -0.78 11.54 23.03
CA THR A 17 -0.46 12.73 22.25
C THR A 17 0.57 12.41 21.16
N THR A 18 0.21 12.62 19.91
CA THR A 18 1.08 12.40 18.75
C THR A 18 2.18 13.47 18.70
N LEU A 19 3.42 13.11 19.00
CA LEU A 19 4.58 13.87 18.54
C LEU A 19 4.92 13.39 17.13
N GLY A 20 4.78 14.29 16.15
CA GLY A 20 5.02 14.03 14.75
C GLY A 20 6.47 13.61 14.50
N ILE A 21 6.67 12.31 14.32
CA ILE A 21 7.85 11.75 13.68
C ILE A 21 7.48 11.51 12.21
N SER A 22 7.99 12.38 11.34
CA SER A 22 8.01 12.12 9.90
C SER A 22 9.30 11.37 9.60
N PRO A 23 9.31 10.02 9.48
CA PRO A 23 10.49 9.36 8.97
C PRO A 23 10.59 9.68 7.48
N VAL A 24 11.66 10.39 7.11
CA VAL A 24 12.06 10.61 5.72
C VAL A 24 12.60 9.29 5.16
N PHE A 25 11.70 8.35 4.89
CA PHE A 25 11.99 7.26 3.96
C PHE A 25 11.82 7.80 2.55
N ALA A 26 12.69 7.39 1.62
CA ALA A 26 12.59 7.78 0.21
C ALA A 26 11.20 7.41 -0.34
N ASP A 27 10.32 8.41 -0.45
CA ASP A 27 8.93 8.27 -0.86
C ASP A 27 8.82 8.16 -2.38
N TRP A 28 9.14 6.96 -2.90
CA TRP A 28 8.86 6.63 -4.30
C TRP A 28 7.38 6.27 -4.51
N ASP A 29 6.68 5.90 -3.43
CA ASP A 29 5.29 5.50 -3.47
C ASP A 29 4.36 6.66 -3.14
N LYS A 30 4.13 7.52 -4.14
CA LYS A 30 3.23 8.68 -4.06
C LYS A 30 1.75 8.33 -3.87
N THR A 31 1.41 7.08 -3.60
CA THR A 31 0.02 6.66 -3.38
C THR A 31 -0.41 7.18 -2.02
N LYS A 32 -1.44 8.04 -2.02
CA LYS A 32 -2.10 8.44 -0.78
C LYS A 32 -3.03 7.31 -0.35
N TYR A 33 -2.79 6.78 0.83
CA TYR A 33 -3.63 5.76 1.45
C TYR A 33 -4.65 6.43 2.38
N PRO A 34 -5.86 5.85 2.54
CA PRO A 34 -6.76 6.27 3.60
C PRO A 34 -6.16 5.95 4.97
N ASN A 35 -6.72 6.52 6.03
CA ASN A 35 -6.38 6.07 7.38
C ASN A 35 -6.86 4.63 7.55
N ILE A 36 -5.90 3.72 7.73
CA ILE A 36 -6.13 2.31 8.04
C ILE A 36 -5.81 2.05 9.51
N GLU A 37 -6.46 1.04 10.07
CA GLU A 37 -6.19 0.52 11.42
C GLU A 37 -5.69 -0.92 11.25
N GLY A 38 -4.45 -1.17 11.66
CA GLY A 38 -3.84 -2.49 11.63
C GLY A 38 -3.65 -3.09 13.01
N SER A 39 -3.28 -4.36 13.07
CA SER A 39 -3.10 -5.11 14.32
C SER A 39 -1.72 -4.92 14.95
N ILE A 40 -0.70 -4.61 14.14
CA ILE A 40 0.69 -4.44 14.58
C ILE A 40 1.05 -2.95 14.55
N PRO A 41 1.07 -2.25 15.70
CA PRO A 41 1.58 -0.90 15.78
C PRO A 41 3.10 -0.89 15.58
N ILE A 42 3.61 0.17 14.96
CA ILE A 42 5.05 0.32 14.71
C ILE A 42 5.67 1.24 15.74
N GLU A 43 6.76 0.77 16.33
CA GLU A 43 7.65 1.59 17.15
C GLU A 43 9.00 1.82 16.43
N ASN A 44 9.74 2.84 16.85
CA ASN A 44 11.01 3.20 16.21
C ASN A 44 12.06 2.07 16.37
N SER A 45 12.84 1.83 15.30
CA SER A 45 14.00 0.91 15.27
C SER A 45 13.71 -0.58 15.41
N GLN A 46 12.56 -1.06 14.92
CA GLN A 46 12.20 -2.48 14.96
C GLN A 46 12.56 -3.24 13.67
N ASN A 47 12.95 -4.51 13.81
CA ASN A 47 13.02 -5.45 12.69
C ASN A 47 11.60 -5.94 12.37
N TYR A 48 10.96 -5.34 11.36
CA TYR A 48 9.56 -5.61 11.03
C TYR A 48 9.27 -7.08 10.71
N SER A 49 10.23 -7.80 10.12
CA SER A 49 10.06 -9.20 9.75
C SER A 49 9.84 -10.12 10.94
N GLU A 50 10.26 -9.72 12.15
CA GLU A 50 10.07 -10.50 13.37
C GLU A 50 8.70 -10.24 14.04
N LEU A 51 7.98 -9.20 13.60
CA LEU A 51 6.69 -8.82 14.17
C LEU A 51 5.50 -9.48 13.45
N THR A 52 5.68 -9.87 12.19
CA THR A 52 4.63 -10.39 11.33
C THR A 52 4.11 -11.74 11.83
N GLN A 53 2.80 -11.93 11.80
CA GLN A 53 2.16 -13.22 12.11
C GLN A 53 1.76 -14.00 10.86
N ILE A 54 1.74 -13.35 9.70
CA ILE A 54 1.57 -14.00 8.39
C ILE A 54 2.83 -13.85 7.54
N THR A 55 3.05 -14.79 6.63
CA THR A 55 4.19 -14.70 5.72
C THR A 55 3.89 -13.79 4.53
N LEU A 56 4.94 -13.39 3.80
CA LEU A 56 4.80 -12.66 2.54
C LEU A 56 3.98 -13.46 1.50
N VAL A 57 4.11 -14.79 1.49
CA VAL A 57 3.37 -15.68 0.57
C VAL A 57 1.90 -15.72 0.94
N ASP A 58 1.57 -15.75 2.24
CA ASP A 58 0.18 -15.67 2.70
C ASP A 58 -0.46 -14.36 2.27
N ALA A 59 0.24 -13.23 2.47
CA ALA A 59 -0.26 -11.92 2.07
C ALA A 59 -0.52 -11.83 0.55
N MET A 60 0.38 -12.36 -0.28
CA MET A 60 0.21 -12.43 -1.73
C MET A 60 -0.99 -13.29 -2.12
N THR A 61 -1.16 -14.44 -1.46
CA THR A 61 -2.27 -15.37 -1.70
C THR A 61 -3.61 -14.76 -1.30
N ILE A 62 -3.67 -14.09 -0.15
CA ILE A 62 -4.84 -13.34 0.32
C ILE A 62 -5.21 -12.25 -0.69
N ALA A 63 -4.23 -11.49 -1.17
CA ALA A 63 -4.46 -10.45 -2.17
C ALA A 63 -4.99 -11.01 -3.50
N GLU A 64 -4.46 -12.15 -3.97
CA GLU A 64 -4.96 -12.85 -5.16
C GLU A 64 -6.39 -13.36 -4.99
N ASN A 65 -6.77 -13.81 -3.80
CA ASN A 65 -8.13 -14.25 -3.52
C ASN A 65 -9.12 -13.08 -3.38
N ASN A 66 -8.63 -11.86 -3.11
CA ASN A 66 -9.47 -10.68 -2.92
C ASN A 66 -9.67 -9.87 -4.22
N VAL A 67 -8.70 -9.91 -5.15
CA VAL A 67 -8.75 -9.17 -6.42
C VAL A 67 -8.90 -10.14 -7.58
N GLU A 68 -10.10 -10.20 -8.15
CA GLU A 68 -10.41 -11.05 -9.31
C GLU A 68 -9.54 -10.71 -10.54
N ASN A 69 -9.30 -11.73 -11.38
CA ASN A 69 -8.59 -11.61 -12.66
C ASN A 69 -7.23 -10.89 -12.57
N SER A 70 -6.57 -10.98 -11.40
CA SER A 70 -5.28 -10.35 -11.14
C SER A 70 -4.35 -11.32 -10.44
N LYS A 71 -3.04 -11.12 -10.62
CA LYS A 71 -1.97 -11.89 -9.95
C LYS A 71 -1.03 -10.98 -9.20
N SER A 72 -0.51 -11.49 -8.10
CA SER A 72 0.46 -10.77 -7.29
C SER A 72 1.81 -10.74 -8.00
N MET A 73 2.36 -9.55 -8.21
CA MET A 73 3.65 -9.36 -8.89
C MET A 73 4.79 -9.20 -7.88
N TYR A 74 4.53 -8.47 -6.79
CA TYR A 74 5.52 -8.21 -5.75
C TYR A 74 4.81 -7.77 -4.46
N ALA A 75 5.41 -8.07 -3.30
CA ALA A 75 4.97 -7.56 -2.02
C ALA A 75 6.15 -7.05 -1.18
N LYS A 76 5.88 -6.08 -0.28
CA LYS A 76 6.82 -5.68 0.77
C LYS A 76 6.12 -5.39 2.08
N LEU A 77 6.83 -5.56 3.18
CA LEU A 77 6.44 -4.95 4.45
C LEU A 77 6.60 -3.43 4.35
N SER A 78 5.64 -2.70 4.90
CA SER A 78 5.67 -1.25 4.90
C SER A 78 4.94 -0.67 6.10
N PRO A 79 5.49 0.41 6.68
CA PRO A 79 4.78 1.21 7.67
C PRO A 79 3.73 2.08 6.97
N ILE A 80 2.45 1.96 7.35
CA ILE A 80 1.35 2.80 6.84
C ILE A 80 0.47 3.22 8.02
N ASN A 81 0.25 4.53 8.18
CA ASN A 81 -0.58 5.10 9.26
C ASN A 81 -0.21 4.62 10.69
N GLY A 82 1.06 4.27 10.93
CA GLY A 82 1.53 3.76 12.22
C GLY A 82 1.40 2.24 12.41
N TYR A 83 0.94 1.52 11.39
CA TYR A 83 0.74 0.08 11.42
C TYR A 83 1.57 -0.66 10.37
N LEU A 84 1.98 -1.88 10.70
CA LEU A 84 2.74 -2.73 9.80
C LEU A 84 1.82 -3.51 8.87
N VAL A 85 2.01 -3.32 7.55
CA VAL A 85 1.21 -3.98 6.52
C VAL A 85 2.09 -4.57 5.43
N TYR A 86 1.59 -5.61 4.77
CA TYR A 86 2.09 -6.03 3.47
C TYR A 86 1.42 -5.21 2.37
N LYS A 87 2.23 -4.48 1.60
CA LYS A 87 1.81 -3.80 0.37
C LYS A 87 2.05 -4.73 -0.81
N VAL A 88 0.98 -5.35 -1.30
CA VAL A 88 1.01 -6.27 -2.45
C VAL A 88 0.63 -5.50 -3.70
N VAL A 89 1.48 -5.54 -4.72
CA VAL A 89 1.18 -5.01 -6.06
C VAL A 89 0.59 -6.13 -6.90
N MET A 90 -0.61 -5.91 -7.39
CA MET A 90 -1.35 -6.83 -8.24
C MET A 90 -1.29 -6.34 -9.68
N THR A 91 -1.29 -7.26 -10.65
CA THR A 91 -1.34 -6.95 -12.08
C THR A 91 -2.35 -7.84 -12.80
N ASN A 92 -2.96 -7.32 -13.85
CA ASN A 92 -3.89 -8.08 -14.70
C ASN A 92 -3.39 -8.15 -16.16
N ASP A 93 -4.08 -8.93 -16.99
CA ASP A 93 -3.75 -9.13 -18.42
C ASP A 93 -3.87 -7.83 -19.26
N ASN A 94 -4.60 -6.83 -18.74
CA ASN A 94 -4.75 -5.52 -19.38
C ASN A 94 -3.56 -4.58 -19.12
N HIS A 95 -2.47 -5.08 -18.51
CA HIS A 95 -1.33 -4.26 -18.11
C HIS A 95 -1.74 -3.09 -17.20
N GLU A 96 -2.64 -3.39 -16.27
CA GLU A 96 -3.00 -2.50 -15.18
C GLU A 96 -2.42 -3.04 -13.87
N TYR A 97 -2.22 -2.14 -12.92
CA TYR A 97 -1.81 -2.50 -11.57
C TYR A 97 -2.75 -1.90 -10.53
N SER A 98 -2.95 -2.65 -9.46
CA SER A 98 -3.56 -2.18 -8.22
C SER A 98 -2.64 -2.54 -7.05
N LYS A 99 -2.95 -2.01 -5.88
CA LYS A 99 -2.24 -2.30 -4.63
C LYS A 99 -3.24 -2.75 -3.59
N VAL A 100 -2.91 -3.84 -2.91
CA VAL A 100 -3.65 -4.36 -1.77
C VAL A 100 -2.81 -4.14 -0.52
N LEU A 101 -3.40 -3.55 0.52
CA LEU A 101 -2.83 -3.49 1.85
C LEU A 101 -3.40 -4.65 2.66
N VAL A 102 -2.54 -5.58 3.04
CA VAL A 102 -2.88 -6.73 3.87
C VAL A 102 -2.25 -6.53 5.25
N ASP A 103 -3.03 -6.67 6.31
CA ASP A 103 -2.56 -6.58 7.69
C ASP A 103 -1.52 -7.67 7.98
N ALA A 104 -0.35 -7.30 8.49
CA ALA A 104 0.75 -8.24 8.67
C ALA A 104 0.58 -9.16 9.90
N GLY A 105 -0.41 -8.91 10.76
CA GLY A 105 -0.70 -9.73 11.94
C GLY A 105 -1.93 -10.62 11.81
N THR A 106 -2.91 -10.23 11.00
CA THR A 106 -4.19 -10.95 10.85
C THR A 106 -4.42 -11.50 9.46
N GLY A 107 -3.82 -10.88 8.44
CA GLY A 107 -4.13 -11.16 7.04
C GLY A 107 -5.39 -10.46 6.53
N ASP A 108 -6.00 -9.56 7.28
CA ASP A 108 -7.16 -8.81 6.80
C ASP A 108 -6.78 -7.86 5.66
N VAL A 109 -7.63 -7.77 4.64
CA VAL A 109 -7.47 -6.79 3.56
C VAL A 109 -7.99 -5.45 4.04
N LEU A 110 -7.07 -4.52 4.30
CA LEU A 110 -7.37 -3.20 4.85
C LEU A 110 -7.73 -2.17 3.78
N TYR A 111 -7.19 -2.33 2.56
CA TYR A 111 -7.46 -1.41 1.46
C TYR A 111 -7.05 -2.00 0.10
N VAL A 112 -7.79 -1.65 -0.95
CA VAL A 112 -7.46 -1.94 -2.35
C VAL A 112 -7.53 -0.65 -3.14
N THR A 113 -6.49 -0.33 -3.90
CA THR A 113 -6.53 0.82 -4.83
C THR A 113 -7.28 0.46 -6.10
N ASP A 114 -7.88 1.45 -6.75
CA ASP A 114 -8.31 1.31 -8.14
C ASP A 114 -7.17 0.84 -9.06
N ALA A 115 -7.52 0.07 -10.09
CA ALA A 115 -6.58 -0.35 -11.13
C ALA A 115 -6.11 0.86 -11.96
N LYS A 116 -4.81 0.90 -12.26
CA LYS A 116 -4.18 1.96 -13.06
C LYS A 116 -3.36 1.34 -14.18
N SER A 117 -3.52 1.84 -15.41
CA SER A 117 -2.70 1.40 -16.53
C SER A 117 -1.23 1.78 -16.35
N PHE A 118 -0.32 0.83 -16.63
CA PHE A 118 1.12 1.11 -16.69
C PHE A 118 1.49 2.14 -17.76
N ASP A 119 0.74 2.22 -18.85
CA ASP A 119 1.01 3.11 -19.99
C ASP A 119 0.66 4.59 -19.72
N SER A 120 -0.14 4.87 -18.68
CA SER A 120 -0.51 6.24 -18.30
C SER A 120 0.70 7.14 -17.95
N ASN A 121 1.85 6.53 -17.64
CA ASN A 121 3.11 7.22 -17.35
C ASN A 121 4.00 7.49 -18.58
N LYS A 122 3.64 7.01 -19.79
CA LYS A 122 4.31 7.44 -21.02
C LYS A 122 3.90 8.88 -21.32
N LYS A 123 4.73 9.84 -20.87
CA LYS A 123 4.72 11.19 -21.44
C LYS A 123 4.71 11.05 -22.97
N LYS A 124 3.66 11.55 -23.64
CA LYS A 124 3.66 11.72 -25.09
C LYS A 124 4.96 12.45 -25.45
N LYS A 125 5.91 11.74 -26.06
CA LYS A 125 7.03 12.39 -26.71
C LYS A 125 6.40 13.31 -27.75
N HIS A 126 6.61 14.62 -27.60
CA HIS A 126 6.21 15.59 -28.60
C HIS A 126 6.82 15.15 -29.94
N SER A 127 5.94 14.71 -30.84
CA SER A 127 6.23 14.63 -32.26
C SER A 127 6.35 16.07 -32.72
N ASP A 128 7.54 16.66 -32.59
CA ASP A 128 7.85 17.92 -33.24
C ASP A 128 7.83 17.65 -34.75
N ASN A 129 6.67 17.84 -35.36
CA ASN A 129 6.50 18.05 -36.79
C ASN A 129 7.33 19.28 -37.16
N ARG A 130 8.59 19.07 -37.54
CA ARG A 130 9.37 20.09 -38.22
C ARG A 130 8.82 20.23 -39.63
N HIS A 131 8.08 21.31 -39.78
CA HIS A 131 7.57 21.86 -41.02
C HIS A 131 8.56 21.75 -42.19
N ASP A 132 8.01 21.34 -43.33
CA ASP A 132 8.52 21.63 -44.67
C ASP A 132 9.08 23.05 -44.78
N SER A 133 10.40 23.17 -44.91
CA SER A 133 10.99 24.35 -45.54
C SER A 133 11.21 24.01 -47.02
N LYS A 134 10.23 24.40 -47.83
CA LYS A 134 10.38 24.58 -49.28
C LYS A 134 11.68 25.33 -49.56
N HIS A 135 12.63 24.69 -50.22
CA HIS A 135 13.68 25.40 -50.92
C HIS A 135 13.13 25.81 -52.28
N ASP A 136 12.71 27.07 -52.39
CA ASP A 136 12.53 27.73 -53.67
C ASP A 136 13.33 29.03 -53.70
N SER A 137 14.14 29.13 -54.76
CA SER A 137 14.85 30.30 -55.31
C SER A 137 15.90 31.05 -54.46
N LYS A 138 17.17 30.95 -54.89
CA LYS A 138 17.87 32.11 -55.48
C LYS A 138 19.19 31.78 -56.19
N MET A 139 19.31 32.37 -57.39
CA MET A 139 20.50 32.74 -58.20
C MET A 139 21.20 31.65 -59.01
#